data_AF-A0A4D7JK10-F1
#
_entry.id   AF-A0A4D7JK10-F1
#
_cell.length_a   1.000
_cell.length_b   1.000
_cell.length_c   1.000
_cell.angle_alpha   90.00
_cell.angle_beta   90.00
_cell.angle_gamma   90.00
#
_symmetry.space_group_name_H-M   'P 1'
#
loop_
_entity.id
_entity.type
_entity.pdbx_description
1 polymer ?
#
loop_
_entity_poly.entity_id
_entity_poly.type
_entity_poly.pdbx_seq_one_letter_code
_entity_poly.pdbx_strand_id
1 'polypeptide(L)'
;MFNSLKSKLKKIILLEHEAINSLYEEDIKRKIIFSNIVFLSLPIVYAIFMAVDYQVYLMPFDEMRFDQLVVPIIIFICLSGLILNYYNRIFLSRIAFIISWPILLHLLPIILLKSPKDYFFAYPAGIIFHSILIQLMFSRPKEPFLFYPLLLLNFLLLINISFVLELYDSDFDIPDQMTGDKYYLYDGILYWLLFNLVIFYIQKVVEGFIDRLNSSKSEIEIKKNQLDELNRNLEVAVKERTSELEIQNERLKKHAFYNAHLLRGPFCRVFGLINLQKIYRDNKMDHAEIDEKLFPSLHELDTRIKEIQRILEKDNLSKK
;
A
#
# COMPACT_ATOMS: atom_id res chain seq x y z
N MET A 1 -15.05 8.81 -33.97
CA MET A 1 -15.16 9.56 -32.70
C MET A 1 -16.05 8.86 -31.66
N PHE A 2 -17.29 8.51 -32.00
CA PHE A 2 -18.25 7.85 -31.07
C PHE A 2 -17.76 6.50 -30.48
N ASN A 3 -17.13 5.65 -31.30
CA ASN A 3 -16.59 4.36 -30.85
C ASN A 3 -15.39 4.48 -29.89
N SER A 4 -14.59 5.55 -30.02
CA SER A 4 -13.49 5.86 -29.10
C SER A 4 -14.01 6.34 -27.74
N LEU A 5 -15.08 7.16 -27.74
CA LEU A 5 -15.75 7.59 -26.51
C LEU A 5 -16.39 6.41 -25.77
N LYS A 6 -17.07 5.52 -26.48
CA LYS A 6 -17.71 4.32 -25.91
C LYS A 6 -16.69 3.35 -25.30
N SER A 7 -15.53 3.19 -25.94
CA SER A 7 -14.41 2.39 -25.42
C SER A 7 -13.82 3.00 -24.14
N LYS A 8 -13.60 4.32 -24.11
CA LYS A 8 -13.14 5.03 -22.91
C LYS A 8 -14.15 4.93 -21.76
N LEU A 9 -15.45 5.13 -22.04
CA LEU A 9 -16.49 5.03 -21.02
C LEU A 9 -16.58 3.63 -20.41
N LYS A 10 -16.52 2.58 -21.25
CA LYS A 10 -16.52 1.19 -20.78
C LYS A 10 -15.29 0.88 -19.91
N LYS A 11 -14.13 1.43 -20.26
CA LYS A 11 -12.90 1.28 -19.47
C LYS A 11 -13.00 1.99 -18.11
N ILE A 12 -13.60 3.18 -18.05
CA ILE A 12 -13.85 3.91 -16.80
C ILE A 12 -14.79 3.13 -15.89
N ILE A 13 -15.91 2.63 -16.41
CA ILE A 13 -16.88 1.84 -15.64
C ILE A 13 -16.24 0.54 -15.11
N LEU A 14 -15.40 -0.12 -15.91
CA LEU A 14 -14.69 -1.33 -15.48
C LEU A 14 -13.71 -1.03 -14.34
N LEU A 15 -12.93 0.05 -14.47
CA LEU A 15 -11.98 0.49 -13.44
C LEU A 15 -12.69 0.90 -12.15
N GLU A 16 -13.85 1.56 -12.25
CA GLU A 16 -14.67 1.93 -11.09
C GLU A 16 -15.23 0.69 -10.39
N HIS A 17 -15.68 -0.31 -11.15
CA HIS A 17 -16.16 -1.56 -10.58
C HIS A 17 -15.04 -2.38 -9.91
N GLU A 18 -13.85 -2.46 -10.52
CA GLU A 18 -12.67 -3.08 -9.91
C GLU A 18 -12.24 -2.34 -8.63
N ALA A 19 -12.26 -1.01 -8.63
CA ALA A 19 -11.96 -0.20 -7.45
C ALA A 19 -12.96 -0.49 -6.31
N ILE A 20 -14.26 -0.52 -6.60
CA ILE A 20 -15.32 -0.85 -5.63
C ILE A 20 -15.13 -2.27 -5.07
N ASN A 21 -14.78 -3.24 -5.91
CA ASN A 21 -14.52 -4.62 -5.49
C ASN A 21 -13.25 -4.73 -4.63
N SER A 22 -12.21 -3.95 -4.92
CA SER A 22 -10.99 -3.92 -4.09
C SER A 22 -11.27 -3.36 -2.68
N LEU A 23 -12.04 -2.27 -2.58
CA LEU A 23 -12.47 -1.68 -1.31
C LEU A 23 -13.39 -2.64 -0.54
N TYR A 24 -14.23 -3.39 -1.26
CA TYR A 24 -15.08 -4.44 -0.69
C TYR A 24 -14.24 -5.53 -0.01
N GLU A 25 -13.23 -6.04 -0.69
CA GLU A 25 -12.35 -7.08 -0.13
C GLU A 25 -11.52 -6.57 1.03
N GLU A 26 -11.03 -5.33 0.97
CA GLU A 26 -10.26 -4.73 2.05
C GLU A 26 -11.08 -4.61 3.33
N ASP A 27 -12.34 -4.19 3.26
CA ASP A 27 -13.20 -4.10 4.45
C ASP A 27 -13.39 -5.44 5.15
N ILE A 28 -13.71 -6.49 4.38
CA ILE A 28 -13.86 -7.83 4.94
C ILE A 28 -12.54 -8.32 5.53
N LYS A 29 -11.41 -8.13 4.84
CA LYS A 29 -10.07 -8.46 5.37
C LYS A 29 -9.80 -7.77 6.70
N ARG A 30 -10.17 -6.49 6.85
CA ARG A 30 -10.04 -5.79 8.14
C ARG A 30 -10.89 -6.42 9.24
N LYS A 31 -12.15 -6.75 8.97
CA LYS A 31 -13.04 -7.40 9.95
C LYS A 31 -12.52 -8.78 10.39
N ILE A 32 -11.89 -9.52 9.48
CA ILE A 32 -11.19 -10.78 9.78
C ILE A 32 -10.01 -10.53 10.71
N ILE A 33 -9.18 -9.52 10.40
CA ILE A 33 -8.03 -9.14 11.23
C ILE A 33 -8.50 -8.74 12.64
N PHE A 34 -9.53 -7.90 12.76
CA PHE A 34 -10.10 -7.54 14.06
C PHE A 34 -10.60 -8.75 14.83
N SER A 35 -11.29 -9.68 14.17
CA SER A 35 -11.75 -10.92 14.81
C SER A 35 -10.59 -11.77 15.33
N ASN A 36 -9.51 -11.89 14.56
CA ASN A 36 -8.29 -12.58 15.00
C ASN A 36 -7.62 -11.88 16.19
N ILE A 37 -7.57 -10.55 16.18
CA ILE A 37 -7.03 -9.76 17.30
C ILE A 37 -7.86 -10.00 18.56
N VAL A 38 -9.20 -10.02 18.47
CA VAL A 38 -10.08 -10.34 19.60
C VAL A 38 -9.85 -11.76 20.09
N PHE A 39 -9.80 -12.75 19.18
CA PHE A 39 -9.57 -14.15 19.53
C PHE A 39 -8.18 -14.42 20.11
N LEU A 40 -7.20 -13.56 19.86
CA LEU A 40 -5.88 -13.67 20.46
C LEU A 40 -5.80 -12.92 21.80
N SER A 41 -6.34 -11.71 21.87
CA SER A 41 -6.23 -10.84 23.04
C SER A 41 -7.08 -11.32 24.22
N LEU A 42 -8.31 -11.77 23.99
CA LEU A 42 -9.20 -12.24 25.08
C LEU A 42 -8.61 -13.43 25.84
N PRO A 43 -8.10 -14.49 25.17
CA PRO A 43 -7.43 -15.58 25.88
C PRO A 43 -6.21 -15.13 26.70
N ILE A 44 -5.44 -14.16 26.21
CA ILE A 44 -4.30 -13.62 26.96
C ILE A 44 -4.78 -12.92 28.22
N VAL A 45 -5.80 -12.05 28.11
CA VAL A 45 -6.39 -11.36 29.25
C VAL A 45 -6.96 -12.36 30.26
N TYR A 46 -7.70 -13.37 29.80
CA TYR A 46 -8.24 -14.40 30.67
C TYR A 46 -7.17 -15.31 31.29
N ALA A 47 -6.10 -15.63 30.57
CA ALA A 47 -4.97 -16.38 31.13
C ALA A 47 -4.29 -15.59 32.26
N ILE A 48 -4.19 -14.26 32.13
CA ILE A 48 -3.69 -13.39 33.20
C ILE A 48 -4.63 -13.44 34.40
N PHE A 49 -5.95 -13.33 34.20
CA PHE A 49 -6.93 -13.47 35.28
C PHE A 49 -6.82 -14.83 35.98
N MET A 50 -6.69 -15.92 35.22
CA MET A 50 -6.49 -17.26 35.75
C MET A 50 -5.17 -17.40 36.52
N ALA A 51 -4.10 -16.72 36.09
CA ALA A 51 -2.82 -16.74 36.78
C ALA A 51 -2.86 -15.98 38.11
N VAL A 52 -3.60 -14.86 38.16
CA VAL A 52 -3.81 -14.10 39.40
C VAL A 52 -4.62 -14.91 40.41
N ASP A 53 -5.64 -15.64 39.96
CA ASP A 53 -6.52 -16.44 40.81
C ASP A 53 -6.26 -17.95 40.67
N TYR A 54 -4.99 -18.36 40.52
CA TYR A 54 -4.64 -19.73 40.14
C TYR A 54 -5.12 -20.80 41.14
N GLN A 55 -5.26 -20.44 42.42
CA GLN A 55 -5.69 -21.37 43.47
C GLN A 55 -7.10 -21.90 43.23
N VAL A 56 -7.99 -21.04 42.73
CA VAL A 56 -9.36 -21.39 42.38
C VAL A 56 -9.39 -22.40 41.23
N TYR A 57 -8.50 -22.24 40.24
CA TYR A 57 -8.41 -23.12 39.07
C TYR A 57 -7.68 -24.45 39.33
N LEU A 58 -7.07 -24.63 40.50
CA LEU A 58 -6.44 -25.88 40.93
C LEU A 58 -7.39 -26.78 41.73
N MET A 59 -8.58 -26.30 42.09
CA MET A 59 -9.57 -27.09 42.82
C MET A 59 -10.10 -28.27 41.96
N PRO A 60 -10.60 -29.36 42.57
CA PRO A 60 -11.28 -30.43 41.84
C PRO A 60 -12.48 -29.87 41.04
N PHE A 61 -12.75 -30.45 39.88
CA PHE A 61 -13.82 -29.97 38.97
C PHE A 61 -15.20 -29.93 39.63
N ASP A 62 -15.47 -30.85 40.56
CA ASP A 62 -16.75 -30.96 41.27
C ASP A 62 -16.97 -29.82 42.28
N GLU A 63 -15.91 -29.11 42.67
CA GLU A 63 -15.95 -27.98 43.61
C GLU A 63 -15.94 -26.62 42.90
N MET A 64 -15.68 -26.58 41.59
CA MET A 64 -15.61 -25.34 40.83
C MET A 64 -17.00 -24.73 40.65
N ARG A 65 -17.09 -23.41 40.85
CA ARG A 65 -18.29 -22.65 40.51
C ARG A 65 -18.39 -22.51 38.99
N PHE A 66 -19.62 -22.38 38.48
CA PHE A 66 -19.84 -22.32 37.03
C PHE A 66 -19.14 -21.14 36.33
N ASP A 67 -19.10 -19.97 36.98
CA ASP A 67 -18.38 -18.78 36.52
C ASP A 67 -16.88 -19.04 36.30
N GLN A 68 -16.27 -19.87 37.13
CA GLN A 68 -14.87 -20.28 37.00
C GLN A 68 -14.67 -21.13 35.74
N LEU A 69 -15.62 -22.02 35.42
CA LEU A 69 -15.56 -22.87 34.21
C LEU A 69 -15.77 -22.09 32.90
N VAL A 70 -16.50 -20.98 32.95
CA VAL A 70 -16.78 -20.16 31.75
C VAL A 70 -15.49 -19.61 31.12
N VAL A 71 -14.49 -19.26 31.94
CA VAL A 71 -13.25 -18.64 31.46
C VAL A 71 -12.44 -19.61 30.55
N PRO A 72 -12.10 -20.84 30.97
CA PRO A 72 -11.50 -21.84 30.09
C PRO A 72 -12.33 -22.15 28.84
N ILE A 73 -13.66 -22.19 28.96
CA ILE A 73 -14.55 -22.46 27.81
C ILE A 73 -14.42 -21.34 26.77
N ILE A 74 -14.38 -20.07 27.19
CA ILE A 74 -14.20 -18.95 26.27
C ILE A 74 -12.83 -18.96 25.61
N ILE A 75 -11.78 -19.27 26.37
CA ILE A 75 -10.44 -19.48 25.80
C ILE A 75 -10.50 -20.53 24.68
N PHE A 76 -11.15 -21.67 24.94
CA PHE A 76 -11.32 -22.72 23.95
C PHE A 76 -12.12 -22.26 22.72
N ILE A 77 -13.20 -21.49 22.91
CA ILE A 77 -14.00 -20.92 21.80
C ILE A 77 -13.16 -19.95 20.96
N CYS A 78 -12.36 -19.09 21.59
CA CYS A 78 -11.47 -18.17 20.87
C CYS A 78 -10.41 -18.92 20.05
N LEU A 79 -9.75 -19.93 20.64
CA LEU A 79 -8.77 -20.76 19.93
C LEU A 79 -9.41 -21.54 18.77
N SER A 80 -10.60 -22.10 19.00
CA SER A 80 -11.40 -22.74 17.96
C SER A 80 -11.77 -21.75 16.85
N GLY A 81 -12.08 -20.51 17.21
CA GLY A 81 -12.34 -19.41 16.28
C GLY A 81 -11.14 -19.09 15.40
N LEU A 82 -9.91 -19.07 15.94
CA LEU A 82 -8.68 -18.91 15.17
C LEU A 82 -8.46 -20.08 14.21
N ILE A 83 -8.68 -21.32 14.66
CA ILE A 83 -8.58 -22.52 13.83
C ILE A 83 -9.60 -22.46 12.68
N LEU A 84 -10.85 -22.09 12.96
CA LEU A 84 -11.87 -21.91 11.93
C LEU A 84 -11.50 -20.81 10.93
N ASN A 85 -10.91 -19.70 11.40
CA ASN A 85 -10.42 -18.63 10.53
C ASN A 85 -9.29 -19.11 9.62
N TYR A 86 -8.38 -19.95 10.15
CA TYR A 86 -7.33 -20.60 9.35
C TYR A 86 -7.90 -21.48 8.23
N TYR A 87 -8.98 -22.22 8.49
CA TYR A 87 -9.70 -23.00 7.47
C TYR A 87 -10.69 -22.18 6.63
N ASN A 88 -10.58 -20.84 6.64
CA ASN A 88 -11.43 -19.93 5.88
C ASN A 88 -12.94 -20.02 6.23
N ARG A 89 -13.28 -20.49 7.43
CA ARG A 89 -14.65 -20.58 7.97
C ARG A 89 -14.98 -19.38 8.87
N ILE A 90 -14.64 -18.18 8.40
CA ILE A 90 -14.63 -16.96 9.23
C ILE A 90 -16.03 -16.47 9.62
N PHE A 91 -17.01 -16.76 8.77
CA PHE A 91 -18.40 -16.45 9.12
C PHE A 91 -18.86 -17.26 10.34
N LEU A 92 -18.55 -18.56 10.37
CA LEU A 92 -18.97 -19.46 11.42
C LEU A 92 -18.28 -19.14 12.75
N SER A 93 -16.98 -18.84 12.74
CA SER A 93 -16.22 -18.50 13.94
C SER A 93 -16.77 -17.23 14.62
N ARG A 94 -17.03 -16.17 13.85
CA ARG A 94 -17.55 -14.90 14.36
C ARG A 94 -18.94 -15.06 14.98
N ILE A 95 -19.84 -15.78 14.31
CA ILE A 95 -21.19 -16.04 14.83
C ILE A 95 -21.13 -16.91 16.08
N ALA A 96 -20.37 -18.01 16.04
CA ALA A 96 -20.24 -18.90 17.18
C ALA A 96 -19.74 -18.14 18.42
N PHE A 97 -18.71 -17.30 18.26
CA PHE A 97 -18.20 -16.46 19.35
C PHE A 97 -19.23 -15.43 19.82
N ILE A 98 -19.82 -14.66 18.91
CA ILE A 98 -20.76 -13.58 19.27
C ILE A 98 -22.04 -14.12 19.93
N ILE A 99 -22.51 -15.30 19.57
CA ILE A 99 -23.68 -15.90 20.24
C ILE A 99 -23.28 -16.54 21.58
N SER A 100 -22.17 -17.28 21.62
CA SER A 100 -21.76 -17.99 22.84
C SER A 100 -21.34 -17.06 23.96
N TRP A 101 -20.67 -15.94 23.65
CA TRP A 101 -20.14 -15.02 24.66
C TRP A 101 -21.21 -14.45 25.61
N PRO A 102 -22.31 -13.80 25.15
CA PRO A 102 -23.33 -13.28 26.05
C PRO A 102 -24.11 -14.39 26.75
N ILE A 103 -24.24 -15.57 26.15
CA ILE A 103 -24.87 -16.71 26.81
C ILE A 103 -23.99 -17.15 27.99
N LEU A 104 -22.71 -17.43 27.74
CA LEU A 104 -21.81 -18.02 28.73
C LEU A 104 -21.39 -17.06 29.83
N LEU A 105 -21.12 -15.78 29.53
CA LEU A 105 -20.66 -14.82 30.54
C LEU A 105 -21.78 -14.13 31.30
N HIS A 106 -22.97 -14.07 30.72
CA HIS A 106 -24.03 -13.22 31.26
C HIS A 106 -25.27 -14.02 31.62
N LEU A 107 -25.93 -14.64 30.63
CA LEU A 107 -27.20 -15.33 30.88
C LEU A 107 -27.04 -16.56 31.79
N LEU A 108 -26.07 -17.41 31.49
CA LEU A 108 -25.92 -18.70 32.17
C LEU A 108 -25.50 -18.54 33.66
N PRO A 109 -24.54 -17.66 34.02
CA PRO A 109 -24.20 -17.41 35.41
C PRO A 109 -25.36 -16.79 36.20
N ILE A 110 -26.14 -15.88 35.61
CA ILE A 110 -27.33 -15.30 36.25
C ILE A 110 -28.35 -16.40 36.59
N ILE A 111 -28.61 -17.30 35.64
CA ILE A 111 -29.57 -18.40 35.82
C ILE A 111 -29.10 -19.41 36.87
N LEU A 112 -27.82 -19.80 36.87
CA LEU A 112 -27.31 -20.85 37.76
C LEU A 112 -26.94 -20.35 39.15
N LEU A 113 -26.39 -19.14 39.26
CA LEU A 113 -25.86 -18.58 40.50
C LEU A 113 -26.84 -17.62 41.19
N LYS A 114 -28.04 -17.46 40.62
CA LYS A 114 -29.13 -16.63 41.15
C LYS A 114 -28.73 -15.16 41.35
N SER A 115 -28.35 -14.51 40.25
CA SER A 115 -27.98 -13.09 40.18
C SER A 115 -27.00 -12.60 41.29
N PRO A 116 -25.73 -13.04 41.28
CA PRO A 116 -24.73 -12.55 42.23
C PRO A 116 -24.60 -11.02 42.21
N LYS A 117 -24.24 -10.41 43.34
CA LYS A 117 -24.23 -8.93 43.53
C LYS A 117 -23.34 -8.18 42.53
N ASP A 118 -22.24 -8.79 42.11
CA ASP A 118 -21.31 -8.25 41.11
C ASP A 118 -21.90 -8.20 39.69
N TYR A 119 -22.87 -9.07 39.38
CA TYR A 119 -23.51 -9.12 38.07
C TYR A 119 -24.42 -7.93 37.79
N PHE A 120 -24.90 -7.23 38.82
CA PHE A 120 -25.61 -5.97 38.64
C PHE A 120 -24.76 -4.91 37.95
N PHE A 121 -23.43 -4.93 38.12
CA PHE A 121 -22.55 -4.04 37.35
C PHE A 121 -21.98 -4.72 36.10
N ALA A 122 -21.62 -6.00 36.20
CA ALA A 122 -20.94 -6.70 35.10
C ALA A 122 -21.86 -6.95 33.88
N TYR A 123 -23.15 -7.21 34.10
CA TYR A 123 -24.10 -7.49 33.02
C TYR A 123 -24.34 -6.29 32.07
N PRO A 124 -24.70 -5.07 32.53
CA PRO A 124 -24.87 -3.93 31.63
C PRO A 124 -23.57 -3.57 30.90
N ALA A 125 -22.45 -3.55 31.62
CA ALA A 125 -21.14 -3.27 31.05
C ALA A 125 -20.76 -4.29 29.97
N GLY A 126 -21.03 -5.57 30.22
CA GLY A 126 -20.81 -6.65 29.28
C GLY A 126 -21.68 -6.57 28.03
N ILE A 127 -22.96 -6.20 28.16
CA ILE A 127 -23.85 -5.95 27.01
C ILE A 127 -23.34 -4.79 26.14
N ILE A 128 -22.88 -3.70 26.75
CA ILE A 128 -22.30 -2.56 26.03
C ILE A 128 -21.01 -3.00 25.32
N PHE A 129 -20.13 -3.74 25.99
CA PHE A 129 -18.93 -4.28 25.36
C PHE A 129 -19.26 -5.21 24.19
N HIS A 130 -20.29 -6.04 24.34
CA HIS A 130 -20.76 -6.93 23.29
C HIS A 130 -21.24 -6.17 22.04
N SER A 131 -21.92 -5.04 22.21
CA SER A 131 -22.35 -4.22 21.07
C SER A 131 -21.16 -3.68 20.28
N ILE A 132 -20.08 -3.29 20.97
CA ILE A 132 -18.82 -2.85 20.35
C ILE A 132 -18.20 -4.01 19.55
N LEU A 133 -18.19 -5.23 20.11
CA LEU A 133 -17.68 -6.41 19.40
C LEU A 133 -18.47 -6.70 18.13
N ILE A 134 -19.81 -6.59 18.15
CA ILE A 134 -20.64 -6.73 16.94
C ILE A 134 -20.20 -5.71 15.88
N GLN A 135 -20.00 -4.44 16.27
CA GLN A 135 -19.55 -3.41 15.34
C GLN A 135 -18.15 -3.66 14.77
N LEU A 136 -17.23 -4.18 15.58
CA LEU A 136 -15.86 -4.45 15.14
C LEU A 136 -15.76 -5.70 14.27
N MET A 137 -16.56 -6.73 14.53
CA MET A 137 -16.45 -8.04 13.87
C MET A 137 -17.29 -8.14 12.61
N PHE A 138 -18.40 -7.39 12.48
CA PHE A 138 -19.27 -7.42 11.31
C PHE A 138 -19.22 -6.11 10.52
N SER A 139 -19.31 -6.24 9.20
CA SER A 139 -19.41 -5.08 8.31
C SER A 139 -20.87 -4.68 8.10
N ARG A 140 -21.21 -3.44 8.42
CA ARG A 140 -22.55 -2.88 8.19
C ARG A 140 -22.98 -2.91 6.71
N PRO A 141 -22.17 -2.45 5.74
CA PRO A 141 -22.58 -2.47 4.32
C PRO A 141 -22.55 -3.88 3.71
N LYS A 142 -21.71 -4.81 4.22
CA LYS A 142 -21.54 -6.13 3.59
C LYS A 142 -22.35 -7.25 4.25
N GLU A 143 -22.60 -7.14 5.56
CA GLU A 143 -23.26 -8.16 6.37
C GLU A 143 -24.48 -7.59 7.12
N PRO A 144 -25.39 -6.82 6.47
CA PRO A 144 -26.47 -6.12 7.16
C PRO A 144 -27.45 -7.07 7.85
N PHE A 145 -27.68 -8.26 7.27
CA PHE A 145 -28.59 -9.29 7.81
C PHE A 145 -28.11 -9.90 9.13
N LEU A 146 -26.83 -9.78 9.47
CA LEU A 146 -26.32 -10.18 10.78
C LEU A 146 -26.16 -8.98 11.68
N PHE A 147 -25.59 -7.90 11.14
CA PHE A 147 -25.25 -6.72 11.90
C PHE A 147 -26.47 -6.13 12.63
N TYR A 148 -27.55 -5.82 11.89
CA TYR A 148 -28.70 -5.15 12.50
C TYR A 148 -29.48 -6.06 13.46
N PRO A 149 -29.78 -7.34 13.13
CA PRO A 149 -30.46 -8.22 14.07
C PRO A 149 -29.65 -8.51 15.34
N LEU A 150 -28.34 -8.70 15.26
CA LEU A 150 -27.50 -8.92 16.44
C LEU A 150 -27.45 -7.66 17.32
N LEU A 151 -27.32 -6.48 16.71
CA LEU A 151 -27.32 -5.22 17.45
C LEU A 151 -28.68 -4.94 18.10
N LEU A 152 -29.78 -5.24 17.39
CA LEU A 152 -31.14 -5.12 17.92
C LEU A 152 -31.37 -6.09 19.08
N LEU A 153 -30.96 -7.36 18.94
CA LEU A 153 -31.07 -8.36 20.00
C LEU A 153 -30.28 -7.92 21.24
N ASN A 154 -29.06 -7.41 21.05
CA ASN A 154 -28.23 -6.87 22.12
C ASN A 154 -28.91 -5.68 22.82
N PHE A 155 -29.54 -4.77 22.06
CA PHE A 155 -30.30 -3.65 22.62
C PHE A 155 -31.55 -4.11 23.39
N LEU A 156 -32.25 -5.15 22.91
CA LEU A 156 -33.37 -5.75 23.62
C LEU A 156 -32.93 -6.38 24.95
N LEU A 157 -31.78 -7.06 24.98
CA LEU A 157 -31.20 -7.57 26.23
C LEU A 157 -30.90 -6.44 27.21
N LEU A 158 -30.38 -5.31 26.73
CA LEU A 158 -30.13 -4.13 27.56
C LEU A 158 -31.42 -3.55 28.16
N ILE A 159 -32.47 -3.38 27.37
CA ILE A 159 -33.74 -2.83 27.86
C ILE A 159 -34.36 -3.73 28.93
N ASN A 160 -34.21 -5.04 28.78
CA ASN A 160 -34.78 -6.03 29.69
C ASN A 160 -33.83 -6.39 30.85
N ILE A 161 -32.81 -5.58 31.12
CA ILE A 161 -31.80 -5.86 32.14
C ILE A 161 -32.40 -6.06 33.53
N SER A 162 -33.26 -5.15 34.00
CA SER A 162 -33.89 -5.25 35.32
C SER A 162 -34.74 -6.51 35.41
N PHE A 163 -35.54 -6.80 34.38
CA PHE A 163 -36.37 -7.99 34.32
C PHE A 163 -35.54 -9.29 34.38
N VAL A 164 -34.42 -9.37 33.63
CA VAL A 164 -33.56 -10.55 33.63
C VAL A 164 -32.88 -10.75 34.99
N LEU A 165 -32.42 -9.68 35.63
CA LEU A 165 -31.76 -9.78 36.93
C LEU A 165 -32.75 -10.12 38.06
N GLU A 166 -33.93 -9.49 38.07
CA GLU A 166 -34.99 -9.71 39.06
C GLU A 166 -35.60 -11.11 38.96
N LEU A 167 -35.73 -11.68 37.76
CA LEU A 167 -36.31 -13.02 37.56
C LEU A 167 -35.50 -14.11 38.29
N TYR A 168 -34.21 -13.90 38.49
CA TYR A 168 -33.29 -14.87 39.09
C TYR A 168 -32.66 -14.41 40.40
N ASP A 169 -33.06 -13.26 40.94
CA ASP A 169 -32.59 -12.82 42.25
C ASP A 169 -33.18 -13.69 43.36
N SER A 170 -32.33 -14.19 44.26
CA SER A 170 -32.75 -15.04 45.37
C SER A 170 -32.69 -14.39 46.74
N ASP A 171 -31.99 -13.27 46.86
CA ASP A 171 -31.66 -12.70 48.16
C ASP A 171 -32.55 -11.50 48.53
N PHE A 172 -33.30 -10.89 47.59
CA PHE A 172 -34.32 -9.83 47.80
C PHE A 172 -33.92 -8.59 48.63
N ASP A 173 -32.72 -8.52 49.19
CA ASP A 173 -32.33 -7.53 50.22
C ASP A 173 -31.52 -6.33 49.68
N ILE A 174 -31.02 -6.41 48.45
CA ILE A 174 -30.18 -5.39 47.78
C ILE A 174 -30.70 -4.88 46.41
N PRO A 175 -31.43 -5.67 45.58
CA PRO A 175 -31.72 -5.28 44.20
C PRO A 175 -32.69 -4.10 44.06
N ASP A 176 -33.73 -4.03 44.90
CA ASP A 176 -34.87 -3.14 44.67
C ASP A 176 -34.47 -1.64 44.75
N GLN A 177 -33.41 -1.32 45.49
CA GLN A 177 -32.90 0.06 45.57
C GLN A 177 -32.06 0.48 44.35
N MET A 178 -31.37 -0.45 43.68
CA MET A 178 -30.52 -0.13 42.52
C MET A 178 -31.24 -0.37 41.18
N THR A 179 -31.88 -1.53 40.99
CA THR A 179 -32.56 -1.84 39.71
C THR A 179 -33.96 -1.26 39.63
N GLY A 180 -34.60 -0.99 40.77
CA GLY A 180 -35.90 -0.33 40.85
C GLY A 180 -35.84 1.16 40.49
N ASP A 181 -34.66 1.78 40.53
CA ASP A 181 -34.48 3.14 40.07
C ASP A 181 -34.42 3.19 38.53
N LYS A 182 -35.34 3.96 37.93
CA LYS A 182 -35.39 4.19 36.47
C LYS A 182 -34.06 4.72 35.93
N TYR A 183 -33.28 5.43 36.76
CA TYR A 183 -31.97 5.95 36.35
C TYR A 183 -30.98 4.85 35.98
N TYR A 184 -31.04 3.67 36.61
CA TYR A 184 -30.14 2.56 36.28
C TYR A 184 -30.31 2.10 34.82
N LEU A 185 -31.56 1.95 34.37
CA LEU A 185 -31.86 1.64 32.97
C LEU A 185 -31.47 2.79 32.03
N TYR A 186 -31.77 4.03 32.41
CA TYR A 186 -31.43 5.20 31.59
C TYR A 186 -29.93 5.36 31.41
N ASP A 187 -29.14 5.15 32.44
CA ASP A 187 -27.68 5.16 32.38
C ASP A 187 -27.16 4.05 31.45
N GLY A 188 -27.72 2.83 31.56
CA GLY A 188 -27.39 1.73 30.66
C GLY A 188 -27.66 2.08 29.19
N ILE A 189 -28.84 2.63 28.88
CA ILE A 189 -29.20 3.07 27.52
C ILE A 189 -28.28 4.21 27.05
N LEU A 190 -28.00 5.17 27.92
CA LEU A 190 -27.13 6.31 27.61
C LEU A 190 -25.71 5.84 27.24
N TYR A 191 -25.10 4.98 28.07
CA TYR A 191 -23.77 4.45 27.79
C TYR A 191 -23.76 3.57 26.54
N TRP A 192 -24.76 2.72 26.36
CA TRP A 192 -24.89 1.93 25.14
C TRP A 192 -24.94 2.83 23.91
N LEU A 193 -25.78 3.87 23.90
CA LEU A 193 -25.87 4.80 22.79
C LEU A 193 -24.56 5.54 22.56
N LEU A 194 -23.94 6.05 23.63
CA LEU A 194 -22.67 6.78 23.59
C LEU A 194 -21.57 5.93 22.95
N PHE A 195 -21.30 4.74 23.46
CA PHE A 195 -20.25 3.87 22.94
C PHE A 195 -20.54 3.42 21.50
N ASN A 196 -21.79 3.04 21.20
CA ASN A 196 -22.13 2.63 19.84
C ASN A 196 -21.99 3.77 18.83
N LEU A 197 -22.36 5.01 19.18
CA LEU A 197 -22.24 6.18 18.31
C LEU A 197 -20.78 6.58 18.12
N VAL A 198 -19.99 6.58 19.20
CA VAL A 198 -18.55 6.89 19.13
C VAL A 198 -17.82 5.88 18.24
N ILE A 199 -18.03 4.58 18.44
CA ILE A 199 -17.41 3.55 17.60
C ILE A 199 -17.88 3.69 16.16
N PHE A 200 -19.16 3.93 15.92
CA PHE A 200 -19.69 4.19 14.59
C PHE A 200 -18.99 5.37 13.90
N TYR A 201 -18.79 6.48 14.61
CA TYR A 201 -18.13 7.65 14.06
C TYR A 201 -16.64 7.38 13.79
N ILE A 202 -15.94 6.71 14.71
CA ILE A 202 -14.55 6.30 14.52
C ILE A 202 -14.40 5.43 13.28
N GLN A 203 -15.28 4.44 13.09
CA GLN A 203 -15.27 3.58 11.90
C GLN A 203 -15.45 4.39 10.62
N LYS A 204 -16.42 5.32 10.59
CA LYS A 204 -16.67 6.19 9.43
C LYS A 204 -15.46 7.09 9.12
N VAL A 205 -14.80 7.61 10.14
CA VAL A 205 -13.59 8.44 9.98
C VAL A 205 -12.43 7.61 9.43
N VAL A 206 -12.21 6.41 9.97
CA VAL A 206 -11.17 5.47 9.53
C VAL A 206 -11.40 5.04 8.08
N GLU A 207 -12.64 4.70 7.71
CA GLU A 207 -13.03 4.42 6.32
C GLU A 207 -12.61 5.56 5.39
N GLY A 208 -12.96 6.81 5.73
CA GLY A 208 -12.57 7.97 4.93
C GLY A 208 -11.06 8.23 4.84
N PHE A 209 -10.28 7.86 5.87
CA PHE A 209 -8.81 7.92 5.79
C PHE A 209 -8.24 6.86 4.85
N ILE A 210 -8.78 5.65 4.89
CA ILE A 210 -8.34 4.55 4.03
C ILE A 210 -8.62 4.87 2.57
N ASP A 211 -9.79 5.42 2.24
CA ASP A 211 -10.13 5.81 0.87
C ASP A 211 -9.12 6.82 0.31
N ARG A 212 -8.75 7.84 1.10
CA ARG A 212 -7.72 8.83 0.72
C ARG A 212 -6.35 8.21 0.52
N LEU A 213 -5.96 7.25 1.36
CA LEU A 213 -4.69 6.53 1.23
C LEU A 213 -4.65 5.72 -0.07
N ASN A 214 -5.74 5.03 -0.40
CA ASN A 214 -5.84 4.24 -1.62
C ASN A 214 -5.80 5.11 -2.88
N SER A 215 -6.50 6.26 -2.89
CA SER A 215 -6.39 7.22 -3.99
C SER A 215 -4.97 7.75 -4.17
N SER A 216 -4.31 8.14 -3.07
CA SER A 216 -2.93 8.63 -3.09
C SER A 216 -1.95 7.59 -3.63
N LYS A 217 -2.12 6.33 -3.23
CA LYS A 217 -1.32 5.20 -3.72
C LYS A 217 -1.47 5.02 -5.23
N SER A 218 -2.70 5.09 -5.74
CA SER A 218 -2.97 5.00 -7.18
C SER A 218 -2.32 6.15 -7.96
N GLU A 219 -2.40 7.38 -7.46
CA GLU A 219 -1.74 8.53 -8.10
C GLU A 219 -0.22 8.38 -8.15
N ILE A 220 0.40 7.89 -7.07
CA ILE A 220 1.83 7.62 -7.02
C ILE A 220 2.22 6.57 -8.07
N GLU A 221 1.44 5.51 -8.22
CA GLU A 221 1.69 4.47 -9.21
C GLU A 221 1.60 5.00 -10.64
N ILE A 222 0.62 5.85 -10.93
CA ILE A 222 0.49 6.52 -12.23
C ILE A 222 1.72 7.39 -12.51
N LYS A 223 2.13 8.23 -11.55
CA LYS A 223 3.31 9.11 -11.69
C LYS A 223 4.60 8.32 -11.87
N LYS A 224 4.74 7.20 -11.17
CA LYS A 224 5.89 6.29 -11.34
C LYS A 224 5.96 5.76 -12.76
N ASN A 225 4.85 5.26 -13.30
CA ASN A 225 4.82 4.73 -14.67
C ASN A 225 5.14 5.80 -15.72
N GLN A 226 4.66 7.04 -15.52
CA GLN A 226 4.99 8.17 -16.40
C GLN A 226 6.48 8.52 -16.34
N LEU A 227 7.09 8.48 -15.15
CA LEU A 227 8.52 8.75 -14.96
C LEU A 227 9.38 7.65 -15.60
N ASP A 228 8.96 6.39 -15.49
CA ASP A 228 9.63 5.26 -16.15
C ASP A 228 9.56 5.38 -17.68
N GLU A 229 8.42 5.82 -18.23
CA GLU A 229 8.28 6.10 -19.67
C GLU A 229 9.17 7.27 -20.12
N LEU A 230 9.18 8.36 -19.35
CA LEU A 230 10.02 9.52 -19.64
C LEU A 230 11.51 9.15 -19.60
N ASN A 231 11.94 8.37 -18.61
CA ASN A 231 13.32 7.90 -18.50
C ASN A 231 13.72 7.06 -19.70
N ARG A 232 12.89 6.11 -20.14
CA ARG A 232 13.16 5.33 -21.35
C ARG A 232 13.31 6.21 -22.59
N ASN A 233 12.43 7.19 -22.74
CA ASN A 233 12.50 8.12 -23.87
C ASN A 233 13.78 8.98 -23.82
N LEU A 234 14.19 9.43 -22.63
CA LEU A 234 15.44 10.15 -22.43
C LEU A 234 16.66 9.28 -22.74
N GLU A 235 16.67 8.02 -22.31
CA GLU A 235 17.76 7.08 -22.63
C GLU A 235 17.91 6.87 -24.14
N VAL A 236 16.79 6.72 -24.87
CA VAL A 236 16.80 6.61 -26.33
C VAL A 236 17.35 7.88 -26.96
N ALA A 237 16.84 9.06 -26.57
CA ALA A 237 17.29 10.33 -27.13
C ALA A 237 18.78 10.61 -26.83
N VAL A 238 19.26 10.28 -25.63
CA VAL A 238 20.67 10.39 -25.25
C VAL A 238 21.52 9.44 -26.10
N LYS A 239 21.09 8.20 -26.30
CA LYS A 239 21.80 7.22 -27.13
C LYS A 239 21.90 7.67 -28.59
N GLU A 240 20.80 8.14 -29.16
CA GLU A 240 20.78 8.70 -30.52
C GLU A 240 21.75 9.87 -30.65
N ARG A 241 21.68 10.83 -29.72
CA ARG A 241 22.56 12.00 -29.75
C ARG A 241 24.03 11.65 -29.54
N THR A 242 24.32 10.69 -28.68
CA THR A 242 25.68 10.21 -28.44
C THR A 242 26.25 9.57 -29.70
N SER A 243 25.46 8.74 -30.39
CA SER A 243 25.87 8.13 -31.65
C SER A 243 26.13 9.17 -32.75
N GLU A 244 25.27 10.19 -32.86
CA GLU A 244 25.50 11.30 -33.80
C GLU A 244 26.81 12.05 -33.50
N LEU A 245 27.08 12.34 -32.22
CA LEU A 245 28.29 13.03 -31.79
C LEU A 245 29.55 12.19 -32.04
N GLU A 246 29.50 10.88 -31.81
CA GLU A 246 30.61 9.96 -32.12
C GLU A 246 30.94 10.00 -33.62
N ILE A 247 29.93 9.94 -34.50
CA ILE A 247 30.11 10.04 -35.95
C ILE A 247 30.73 11.40 -36.33
N GLN A 248 30.25 12.50 -35.74
CA GLN A 248 30.80 13.84 -36.00
C GLN A 248 32.24 13.98 -35.51
N ASN A 249 32.56 13.43 -34.34
CA ASN A 249 33.89 13.47 -33.75
C ASN A 249 34.89 12.69 -34.63
N GLU A 250 34.52 11.51 -35.10
CA GLU A 250 35.37 10.74 -36.03
C GLU A 250 35.61 11.48 -37.34
N ARG A 251 34.61 12.20 -37.87
CA ARG A 251 34.81 13.07 -39.04
C ARG A 251 35.80 14.19 -38.75
N LEU A 252 35.66 14.89 -37.63
CA LEU A 252 36.58 15.97 -37.25
C LEU A 252 38.02 15.47 -37.07
N LYS A 253 38.22 14.30 -36.45
CA LYS A 253 39.54 13.66 -36.34
C LYS A 253 40.16 13.40 -37.71
N LYS A 254 39.39 12.84 -38.66
CA LYS A 254 39.87 12.62 -40.04
C LYS A 254 40.26 13.94 -40.71
N HIS A 255 39.41 14.97 -40.62
CA HIS A 255 39.72 16.30 -41.17
C HIS A 255 40.98 16.92 -40.57
N ALA A 256 41.13 16.85 -39.25
CA ALA A 256 42.32 17.34 -38.56
C ALA A 256 43.59 16.60 -39.02
N PHE A 257 43.51 15.27 -39.20
CA PHE A 257 44.60 14.47 -39.75
C PHE A 257 45.00 14.91 -41.16
N TYR A 258 44.04 15.05 -42.09
CA TYR A 258 44.29 15.51 -43.46
C TYR A 258 44.94 16.90 -43.48
N ASN A 259 44.40 17.85 -42.72
CA ASN A 259 44.93 19.22 -42.67
C ASN A 259 46.35 19.27 -42.07
N ALA A 260 46.59 18.59 -40.95
CA ALA A 260 47.86 18.70 -40.22
C ALA A 260 49.00 17.90 -40.86
N HIS A 261 48.73 16.71 -41.39
CA HIS A 261 49.79 15.80 -41.86
C HIS A 261 49.95 15.81 -43.38
N LEU A 262 48.86 15.92 -44.13
CA LEU A 262 48.89 15.75 -45.59
C LEU A 262 48.96 17.07 -46.34
N LEU A 263 48.34 18.15 -45.83
CA LEU A 263 48.38 19.47 -46.47
C LEU A 263 49.51 20.36 -45.93
N ARG A 264 49.68 20.43 -44.60
CA ARG A 264 50.62 21.37 -43.99
C ARG A 264 52.07 21.12 -44.42
N GLY A 265 52.50 19.86 -44.52
CA GLY A 265 53.87 19.48 -44.92
C GLY A 265 54.27 20.03 -46.30
N PRO A 266 53.58 19.64 -47.39
CA PRO A 266 53.91 20.14 -48.72
C PRO A 266 53.66 21.65 -48.86
N PHE A 267 52.62 22.19 -48.21
CA PHE A 267 52.37 23.63 -48.20
C PHE A 267 53.54 24.43 -47.61
N CYS A 268 54.04 24.04 -46.42
CA CYS A 268 55.20 24.68 -45.81
C CYS A 268 56.46 24.55 -46.68
N ARG A 269 56.63 23.42 -47.39
CA ARG A 269 57.75 23.21 -48.31
C ARG A 269 57.69 24.15 -49.51
N VAL A 270 56.53 24.26 -50.17
CA VAL A 270 56.28 25.21 -51.27
C VAL A 270 56.49 26.64 -50.79
N PHE A 271 55.91 27.03 -49.66
CA PHE A 271 56.06 28.37 -49.11
C PHE A 271 57.51 28.70 -48.75
N GLY A 272 58.24 27.73 -48.19
CA GLY A 272 59.67 27.86 -47.90
C GLY A 272 60.50 28.08 -49.16
N LEU A 273 60.27 27.29 -50.21
CA LEU A 273 60.97 27.42 -51.49
C LEU A 273 60.66 28.76 -52.19
N ILE A 274 59.41 29.22 -52.18
CA ILE A 274 59.04 30.56 -52.69
C ILE A 274 59.77 31.67 -51.91
N ASN A 275 59.92 31.53 -50.59
CA ASN A 275 60.66 32.50 -49.79
C ASN A 275 62.16 32.46 -50.09
N LEU A 276 62.76 31.29 -50.27
CA LEU A 276 64.16 31.16 -50.69
C LEU A 276 64.38 31.81 -52.07
N GLN A 277 63.47 31.60 -53.02
CA GLN A 277 63.52 32.22 -54.35
C GLN A 277 63.53 33.75 -54.28
N LYS A 278 62.77 34.34 -53.34
CA LYS A 278 62.76 35.79 -53.09
C LYS A 278 64.07 36.31 -52.51
N ILE A 279 64.76 35.50 -51.70
CA ILE A 279 66.02 35.89 -51.04
C ILE A 279 67.20 35.82 -52.01
N TYR A 280 67.30 34.77 -52.83
CA TYR A 280 68.40 34.54 -53.77
C TYR A 280 68.18 35.17 -55.16
N ARG A 281 67.49 36.32 -55.21
CA ARG A 281 66.91 36.91 -56.43
C ARG A 281 67.92 37.14 -57.56
N ASP A 282 69.20 37.39 -57.26
CA ASP A 282 70.24 37.75 -58.23
C ASP A 282 71.14 36.57 -58.67
N ASN A 283 71.00 35.38 -58.07
CA ASN A 283 71.84 34.23 -58.39
C ASN A 283 71.11 33.22 -59.29
N LYS A 284 71.36 33.26 -60.61
CA LYS A 284 70.67 32.43 -61.61
C LYS A 284 70.86 30.92 -61.41
N MET A 285 71.98 30.50 -60.81
CA MET A 285 72.28 29.09 -60.57
C MET A 285 71.42 28.52 -59.43
N ASP A 286 71.08 29.35 -58.44
CA ASP A 286 70.22 28.97 -57.30
C ASP A 286 68.74 28.88 -57.69
N HIS A 287 68.29 29.68 -58.68
CA HIS A 287 66.90 29.64 -59.17
C HIS A 287 66.56 28.32 -59.85
N ALA A 288 67.47 27.76 -60.65
CA ALA A 288 67.24 26.49 -61.33
C ALA A 288 67.06 25.33 -60.34
N GLU A 289 67.85 25.30 -59.26
CA GLU A 289 67.75 24.27 -58.23
C GLU A 289 66.48 24.44 -57.37
N ILE A 290 66.07 25.69 -57.10
CA ILE A 290 64.83 25.97 -56.38
C ILE A 290 63.61 25.57 -57.22
N ASP A 291 63.59 25.90 -58.52
CA ASP A 291 62.50 25.52 -59.43
C ASP A 291 62.41 23.99 -59.58
N GLU A 292 63.55 23.29 -59.67
CA GLU A 292 63.61 21.82 -59.72
C GLU A 292 62.96 21.16 -58.49
N LYS A 293 63.04 21.79 -57.30
CA LYS A 293 62.42 21.28 -56.06
C LYS A 293 61.01 21.81 -55.82
N LEU A 294 60.67 22.97 -56.37
CA LEU A 294 59.37 23.63 -56.23
C LEU A 294 58.30 22.90 -57.04
N PHE A 295 58.59 22.54 -58.29
CA PHE A 295 57.63 21.83 -59.15
C PHE A 295 57.16 20.49 -58.56
N PRO A 296 58.04 19.60 -58.07
CA PRO A 296 57.62 18.38 -57.38
C PRO A 296 56.80 18.63 -56.12
N SER A 297 57.15 19.67 -55.34
CA SER A 297 56.43 20.03 -54.11
C SER A 297 55.02 20.58 -54.39
N LEU A 298 54.87 21.37 -55.46
CA LEU A 298 53.56 21.84 -55.95
C LEU A 298 52.72 20.68 -56.49
N HIS A 299 53.34 19.76 -57.24
CA HIS A 299 52.65 18.57 -57.73
C HIS A 299 52.20 17.66 -56.58
N GLU A 300 53.04 17.48 -55.55
CA GLU A 300 52.68 16.75 -54.34
C GLU A 300 51.48 17.40 -53.64
N LEU A 301 51.50 18.73 -53.45
CA LEU A 301 50.39 19.47 -52.85
C LEU A 301 49.09 19.32 -53.65
N ASP A 302 49.13 19.52 -54.96
CA ASP A 302 47.95 19.37 -55.84
C ASP A 302 47.40 17.94 -55.81
N THR A 303 48.29 16.94 -55.79
CA THR A 303 47.91 15.53 -55.64
C THR A 303 47.19 15.28 -54.31
N ARG A 304 47.72 15.82 -53.20
CA ARG A 304 47.09 15.69 -51.87
C ARG A 304 45.75 16.43 -51.80
N ILE A 305 45.61 17.60 -52.41
CA ILE A 305 44.34 18.32 -52.49
C ILE A 305 43.29 17.51 -53.24
N LYS A 306 43.65 16.94 -54.41
CA LYS A 306 42.76 16.08 -55.21
C LYS A 306 42.37 14.80 -54.46
N GLU A 307 43.29 14.21 -53.71
CA GLU A 307 43.03 13.04 -52.87
C GLU A 307 42.00 13.36 -51.77
N ILE A 308 42.17 14.49 -51.06
CA ILE A 308 41.25 14.95 -50.03
C ILE A 308 39.87 15.27 -50.63
N GLN A 309 39.80 15.95 -51.77
CA GLN A 309 38.53 16.24 -52.45
C GLN A 309 37.75 14.96 -52.77
N ARG A 310 38.41 13.94 -53.33
CA ARG A 310 37.77 12.65 -53.62
C ARG A 310 37.25 11.94 -52.37
N ILE A 311 38.01 12.00 -51.27
CA ILE A 311 37.59 11.39 -49.99
C ILE A 311 36.34 12.11 -49.45
N LEU A 312 36.30 13.45 -49.54
CA LEU A 312 35.17 14.25 -49.10
C LEU A 312 33.92 14.08 -49.98
N GLU A 313 34.08 13.94 -51.29
CA GLU A 313 32.98 13.63 -52.21
C GLU A 313 32.37 12.26 -51.92
N LYS A 314 33.21 11.26 -51.64
CA LYS A 314 32.76 9.90 -51.32
C LYS A 314 32.00 9.84 -49.98
N ASP A 315 32.46 10.59 -48.97
CA ASP A 315 31.77 10.75 -47.68
C ASP A 315 30.44 11.53 -47.79
N ASN A 316 30.27 12.38 -48.81
CA ASN A 316 29.01 13.08 -49.07
C ASN A 316 28.02 12.25 -49.91
N LEU A 317 28.52 11.37 -50.79
CA LEU A 317 27.68 10.45 -51.56
C LEU A 317 27.11 9.32 -50.70
N SER A 318 27.81 8.89 -49.64
CA SER A 318 27.28 7.88 -48.69
C SER A 318 26.19 8.41 -47.75
N LYS A 319 25.79 9.69 -47.87
CA LYS A 319 24.73 10.34 -47.07
C LYS A 319 23.37 10.41 -47.78
N LYS A 320 23.31 10.11 -49.08
CA LYS A 320 22.06 9.95 -49.84
C LYS A 320 21.70 8.48 -49.89
#